data_AF-A0A1F3CYU6-F1
#
_entry.id   AF-A0A1F3CYU6-F1
#
_cell.length_a   1.000
_cell.length_b   1.000
_cell.length_c   1.000
_cell.angle_alpha   90.00
_cell.angle_beta   90.00
_cell.angle_gamma   90.00
#
_symmetry.space_group_name_H-M   'P 1'
#
loop_
_entity.id
_entity.type
_entity.pdbx_description
1 polymer ?
#
loop_
_entity_poly.entity_id
_entity_poly.type
_entity_poly.pdbx_seq_one_letter_code
_entity_poly.pdbx_strand_id
1 'polypeptide(L)'
;MKIRTDIEIQEKINDNILNKNKYVEWLCQNKTEKQMEKLLHNLEKMYKFAVQKKTTNHIQLINLWKDQVNTALKNYSNYKHLYTIIKKFNKNKKITSFERMIVNNNHDWFYNRIYDLAEEEIKIVEG
;
A
#
# COMPACT_ATOMS: atom_id res chain seq x y z
N MET A 1 8.23 -27.02 7.78
CA MET A 1 7.60 -25.92 7.03
C MET A 1 6.43 -26.53 6.26
N LYS A 2 5.18 -26.37 6.73
CA LYS A 2 4.01 -26.91 6.01
C LYS A 2 3.85 -26.13 4.69
N ILE A 3 3.83 -26.85 3.58
CA ILE A 3 3.49 -26.28 2.27
C ILE A 3 2.02 -25.88 2.35
N ARG A 4 1.73 -24.59 2.14
CA ARG A 4 0.36 -24.09 2.06
C ARG A 4 -0.35 -24.74 0.88
N THR A 5 -1.64 -25.00 1.00
CA THR A 5 -2.41 -25.59 -0.11
C THR A 5 -2.55 -24.57 -1.25
N ASP A 6 -2.76 -25.03 -2.48
CA ASP A 6 -2.97 -24.13 -3.62
C ASP A 6 -4.20 -23.23 -3.43
N ILE A 7 -5.21 -23.70 -2.68
CA ILE A 7 -6.41 -22.93 -2.31
C ILE A 7 -6.04 -21.73 -1.43
N GLU A 8 -5.25 -21.94 -0.36
CA GLU A 8 -4.81 -20.86 0.53
C GLU A 8 -3.98 -19.80 -0.21
N ILE A 9 -3.27 -20.20 -1.27
CA ILE A 9 -2.48 -19.28 -2.09
C ILE A 9 -3.39 -18.51 -3.05
N GLN A 10 -4.39 -19.17 -3.63
CA GLN A 10 -5.37 -18.51 -4.48
C GLN A 10 -6.20 -17.47 -3.72
N GLU A 11 -6.62 -17.77 -2.49
CA GLU A 11 -7.32 -16.82 -1.62
C GLU A 11 -6.46 -15.57 -1.37
N LYS A 12 -5.15 -15.76 -1.11
CA LYS A 12 -4.22 -14.64 -0.94
C LYS A 12 -4.02 -13.82 -2.21
N ILE A 13 -4.00 -14.46 -3.38
CA ILE A 13 -3.93 -13.76 -4.66
C ILE A 13 -5.15 -12.86 -4.81
N ASN A 14 -6.34 -13.40 -4.59
CA ASN A 14 -7.60 -12.66 -4.70
C ASN A 14 -7.63 -11.48 -3.72
N ASP A 15 -7.25 -11.71 -2.47
CA ASP A 15 -7.13 -10.65 -1.45
C ASP A 15 -6.12 -9.56 -1.84
N ASN A 16 -4.96 -9.93 -2.39
CA ASN A 16 -3.95 -8.96 -2.83
C ASN A 16 -4.42 -8.10 -4.02
N ILE A 17 -5.26 -8.66 -4.89
CA ILE A 17 -5.88 -7.92 -5.99
C ILE A 17 -6.91 -6.93 -5.44
N LEU A 18 -7.80 -7.37 -4.55
CA LEU A 18 -8.87 -6.54 -3.98
C LEU A 18 -8.32 -5.42 -3.09
N ASN A 19 -7.27 -5.69 -2.31
CA ASN A 19 -6.77 -4.80 -1.26
C ASN A 19 -5.41 -4.15 -1.58
N LYS A 20 -5.03 -4.06 -2.86
CA LYS A 20 -3.71 -3.54 -3.29
C LYS A 20 -3.36 -2.19 -2.64
N ASN A 21 -4.26 -1.21 -2.70
CA ASN A 21 -3.99 0.14 -2.19
C ASN A 21 -3.82 0.17 -0.67
N LYS A 22 -4.61 -0.61 0.07
CA LYS A 22 -4.46 -0.75 1.52
C LYS A 22 -3.08 -1.28 1.90
N TYR A 23 -2.54 -2.25 1.16
CA TYR A 23 -1.19 -2.75 1.39
C TYR A 23 -0.10 -1.73 1.05
N VAL A 24 -0.25 -0.99 -0.06
CA VAL A 24 0.67 0.10 -0.43
C VAL A 24 0.72 1.17 0.67
N GLU A 25 -0.43 1.59 1.18
CA GLU A 25 -0.51 2.55 2.28
C GLU A 25 0.13 2.02 3.55
N TRP A 26 -0.20 0.78 3.93
CA TRP A 26 0.37 0.14 5.11
C TRP A 26 1.90 0.07 5.03
N LEU A 27 2.45 -0.26 3.85
CA LEU A 27 3.90 -0.25 3.61
C LEU A 27 4.49 1.14 3.81
N CYS A 28 3.86 2.18 3.26
CA CYS A 28 4.33 3.56 3.41
C CYS A 28 4.28 4.07 4.86
N GLN A 29 3.34 3.58 5.67
CA GLN A 29 3.24 3.94 7.08
C GLN A 29 4.26 3.21 7.96
N ASN A 30 4.51 1.93 7.68
CA ASN A 30 5.17 1.00 8.61
C ASN A 30 6.58 0.60 8.19
N LYS A 31 7.02 0.93 6.98
CA LYS A 31 8.34 0.57 6.45
C LYS A 31 9.08 1.80 5.96
N THR A 32 10.40 1.82 6.19
CA THR A 32 11.28 2.79 5.53
C THR A 32 11.56 2.36 4.09
N GLU A 33 11.99 3.31 3.26
CA GLU A 33 12.45 3.05 1.88
C GLU A 33 13.47 1.91 1.82
N LYS A 34 14.53 1.98 2.64
CA LYS A 34 15.55 0.92 2.75
C LYS A 34 14.98 -0.45 3.16
N GLN A 35 13.96 -0.47 4.02
CA GLN A 35 13.28 -1.72 4.39
C GLN A 35 12.45 -2.29 3.23
N MET A 36 11.80 -1.43 2.45
CA MET A 36 11.05 -1.82 1.26
C MET A 36 11.96 -2.31 0.13
N GLU A 37 13.11 -1.66 -0.10
CA GLU A 37 14.14 -2.14 -1.03
C GLU A 37 14.66 -3.53 -0.65
N LYS A 38 14.93 -3.74 0.66
CA LYS A 38 15.34 -5.06 1.17
C LYS A 38 14.24 -6.09 0.98
N LEU A 39 12.98 -5.72 1.19
CA LEU A 39 11.83 -6.59 0.94
C LEU A 39 11.75 -6.99 -0.53
N LEU A 40 11.91 -6.03 -1.45
CA LEU A 40 11.90 -6.28 -2.89
C LEU A 40 13.03 -7.24 -3.31
N HIS A 41 14.23 -7.05 -2.76
CA HIS A 41 15.36 -7.96 -2.99
C HIS A 41 15.07 -9.39 -2.51
N ASN A 42 14.41 -9.56 -1.36
CA ASN A 42 14.02 -10.87 -0.86
C ASN A 42 12.94 -11.52 -1.73
N LEU A 43 11.96 -10.74 -2.20
CA LEU A 43 10.93 -11.21 -3.13
C LEU A 43 11.54 -11.68 -4.45
N GLU A 44 12.59 -11.02 -4.94
CA GLU A 44 13.30 -11.45 -6.14
C GLU A 44 13.98 -12.81 -5.98
N LYS A 45 14.57 -13.10 -4.81
CA LYS A 45 15.12 -14.43 -4.51
C LYS A 45 14.02 -15.49 -4.47
N MET A 46 12.90 -15.18 -3.83
CA MET A 46 11.74 -16.09 -3.77
C MET A 46 11.15 -16.36 -5.16
N TYR A 47 11.08 -15.33 -6.01
CA TYR A 47 10.60 -15.44 -7.38
C TYR A 47 11.45 -16.43 -8.18
N LYS A 48 12.79 -16.28 -8.16
CA LYS A 48 13.71 -17.19 -8.84
C LYS A 48 13.53 -18.65 -8.38
N PHE A 49 13.36 -18.86 -7.08
CA PHE A 49 13.08 -20.19 -6.53
C PHE A 49 11.73 -20.76 -7.01
N ALA A 50 10.66 -19.95 -7.00
CA ALA A 50 9.34 -20.38 -7.44
C ALA A 50 9.31 -20.73 -8.94
N VAL A 51 10.03 -19.95 -9.78
CA VAL A 51 10.21 -20.23 -11.20
C VAL A 51 10.94 -21.55 -11.41
N GLN A 52 12.05 -21.80 -10.70
CA GLN A 52 12.78 -23.07 -10.78
C GLN A 52 11.92 -24.27 -10.37
N LYS A 53 11.01 -24.09 -9.41
CA LYS A 53 10.07 -25.11 -8.94
C LYS A 53 8.76 -25.19 -9.75
N LYS A 54 8.58 -24.32 -10.76
CA LYS A 54 7.37 -24.22 -11.59
C LYS A 54 6.07 -24.08 -10.77
N THR A 55 6.12 -23.33 -9.66
CA THR A 55 4.95 -23.13 -8.78
C THR A 55 4.17 -21.87 -9.17
N THR A 56 3.31 -21.98 -10.19
CA THR A 56 2.61 -20.85 -10.84
C THR A 56 1.91 -19.90 -9.85
N ASN A 57 1.13 -20.42 -8.90
CA ASN A 57 0.40 -19.57 -7.95
C ASN A 57 1.35 -18.75 -7.05
N HIS A 58 2.49 -19.34 -6.66
CA HIS A 58 3.51 -18.62 -5.88
C HIS A 58 4.16 -17.52 -6.72
N ILE A 59 4.45 -17.79 -7.99
CA ILE A 59 5.00 -16.80 -8.93
C ILE A 59 4.05 -15.60 -9.05
N GLN A 60 2.74 -15.87 -9.24
CA GLN A 60 1.72 -14.84 -9.32
C GLN A 60 1.64 -14.01 -8.03
N LEU A 61 1.56 -14.67 -6.88
CA LEU A 61 1.49 -13.98 -5.58
C LEU A 61 2.73 -13.11 -5.32
N ILE A 62 3.93 -13.62 -5.63
CA ILE A 62 5.17 -12.85 -5.48
C ILE A 62 5.18 -11.63 -6.40
N ASN A 63 4.70 -11.76 -7.64
CA ASN A 63 4.59 -10.62 -8.55
C ASN A 63 3.64 -9.55 -8.02
N LEU A 64 2.51 -9.92 -7.43
CA LEU A 64 1.59 -8.98 -6.78
C LEU A 64 2.26 -8.24 -5.62
N TRP A 65 2.99 -8.94 -4.77
CA TRP A 65 3.75 -8.31 -3.68
C TRP A 65 4.86 -7.38 -4.19
N LYS A 66 5.58 -7.77 -5.25
CA LYS A 66 6.59 -6.92 -5.88
C LYS A 66 5.97 -5.64 -6.42
N ASP A 67 4.83 -5.74 -7.09
CA ASP A 67 4.08 -4.60 -7.62
C ASP A 67 3.61 -3.64 -6.51
N GLN A 68 3.09 -4.17 -5.40
CA GLN A 68 2.73 -3.37 -4.22
C GLN A 68 3.95 -2.65 -3.62
N VAL A 69 5.07 -3.34 -3.43
CA VAL A 69 6.30 -2.72 -2.89
C VAL A 69 6.83 -1.63 -3.82
N ASN A 70 6.85 -1.88 -5.13
CA ASN A 70 7.27 -0.88 -6.12
C ASN A 70 6.34 0.34 -6.13
N THR A 71 5.02 0.11 -6.02
CA THR A 71 4.03 1.19 -5.93
C THR A 71 4.22 2.00 -4.64
N ALA A 72 4.49 1.33 -3.52
CA ALA A 72 4.79 1.99 -2.25
C ALA A 72 6.06 2.84 -2.33
N LEU A 73 7.16 2.31 -2.90
CA LEU A 73 8.40 3.06 -3.09
C LEU A 73 8.18 4.35 -3.92
N LYS A 74 7.43 4.27 -5.03
CA LYS A 74 7.10 5.44 -5.87
C LYS A 74 6.30 6.50 -5.13
N ASN A 75 5.38 6.09 -4.25
CA ASN A 75 4.47 6.99 -3.54
C ASN A 75 4.95 7.38 -2.13
N TYR A 76 6.09 6.83 -1.67
CA TYR A 76 6.53 6.94 -0.29
C TYR A 76 6.67 8.40 0.19
N SER A 77 7.25 9.26 -0.65
CA SER A 77 7.40 10.69 -0.35
C SER A 77 6.06 11.39 -0.18
N ASN A 78 5.10 11.15 -1.09
CA ASN A 78 3.76 11.73 -1.03
C ASN A 78 3.01 11.29 0.24
N TYR A 79 2.97 9.98 0.51
CA TYR A 79 2.37 9.44 1.74
C TYR A 79 3.04 9.97 3.01
N LYS A 80 4.37 10.09 3.03
CA LYS A 80 5.11 10.65 4.17
C LYS A 80 4.68 12.07 4.49
N HIS A 81 4.48 12.92 3.47
CA HIS A 81 3.94 14.26 3.66
C HIS A 81 2.51 14.20 4.20
N LEU A 82 1.63 13.44 3.55
CA LEU A 82 0.23 13.31 3.94
C LEU A 82 0.06 12.84 5.39
N TYR A 83 0.78 11.80 5.82
CA TYR A 83 0.71 11.33 7.21
C TYR A 83 1.32 12.31 8.22
N THR A 84 2.32 13.09 7.81
CA THR A 84 2.85 14.17 8.65
C THR A 84 1.79 15.25 8.86
N ILE A 85 1.03 15.58 7.82
CA ILE A 85 -0.08 16.55 7.88
C ILE A 85 -1.21 16.01 8.76
N ILE A 86 -1.63 14.75 8.61
CA ILE A 86 -2.63 14.10 9.49
C ILE A 86 -2.20 14.18 10.95
N LYS A 87 -0.93 13.84 11.27
CA LYS A 87 -0.40 13.94 12.64
C LYS A 87 -0.42 15.36 13.19
N LYS A 88 -0.30 16.39 12.35
CA LYS A 88 -0.44 17.79 12.76
C LYS A 88 -1.90 18.13 13.04
N PHE A 89 -2.83 17.74 12.16
CA PHE A 89 -4.28 17.92 12.36
C PHE A 89 -4.76 17.30 13.67
N ASN A 90 -4.44 16.02 13.92
CA ASN A 90 -4.83 15.32 15.15
C ASN A 90 -4.25 15.95 16.44
N LYS A 91 -3.23 16.80 16.31
CA LYS A 91 -2.61 17.54 17.41
C LYS A 91 -3.00 19.02 17.43
N ASN A 92 -3.99 19.43 16.63
CA ASN A 92 -4.42 20.82 16.44
C ASN A 92 -3.25 21.78 16.10
N LYS A 93 -2.24 21.28 15.38
CA LYS A 93 -1.08 22.09 14.95
C LYS A 93 -1.36 22.74 13.60
N LYS A 94 -0.88 23.98 13.44
CA LYS A 94 -0.97 24.71 12.17
C LYS A 94 -0.24 23.96 11.05
N ILE A 95 -0.88 23.89 9.89
CA ILE A 95 -0.29 23.39 8.64
C ILE A 95 0.22 24.58 7.79
N THR A 96 1.28 24.36 7.03
CA THR A 96 1.89 25.38 6.16
C THR A 96 1.10 25.57 4.86
N SER A 97 1.38 26.64 4.10
CA SER A 97 0.78 26.85 2.78
C SER A 97 1.13 25.73 1.80
N PHE A 98 2.36 25.21 1.87
CA PHE A 98 2.78 24.04 1.07
C PHE A 98 1.99 22.79 1.44
N GLU A 99 1.79 22.52 2.74
CA GLU A 99 0.99 21.38 3.20
C GLU A 99 -0.48 21.48 2.76
N ARG A 100 -1.05 22.70 2.72
CA ARG A 100 -2.39 22.93 2.16
C ARG A 100 -2.47 22.59 0.67
N MET A 101 -1.45 22.92 -0.11
CA MET A 101 -1.40 22.56 -1.53
C MET A 101 -1.37 21.04 -1.73
N ILE A 102 -0.62 20.31 -0.89
CA ILE A 102 -0.60 18.83 -0.92
C ILE A 102 -1.98 18.25 -0.60
N VAL A 103 -2.65 18.75 0.44
CA VAL A 103 -4.01 18.29 0.81
C VAL A 103 -4.99 18.54 -0.33
N ASN A 104 -5.00 19.72 -0.92
CA ASN A 104 -5.93 20.05 -2.01
C ASN A 104 -5.73 19.15 -3.23
N ASN A 105 -4.47 18.81 -3.56
CA ASN A 105 -4.16 17.91 -4.66
C ASN A 105 -4.51 16.43 -4.37
N ASN A 106 -4.82 16.08 -3.13
CA ASN A 106 -5.15 14.72 -2.69
C ASN A 106 -6.39 14.73 -1.77
N HIS A 107 -7.38 15.58 -2.08
CA HIS A 107 -8.47 15.92 -1.16
C HIS A 107 -9.24 14.68 -0.68
N ASP A 108 -9.73 13.86 -1.61
CA ASP A 108 -10.55 12.68 -1.30
C ASP A 108 -9.79 11.69 -0.42
N TRP A 109 -8.53 11.42 -0.78
CA TRP A 109 -7.66 10.54 0.00
C TRP A 109 -7.48 11.05 1.44
N PHE A 110 -7.20 12.36 1.58
CA PHE A 110 -6.96 12.98 2.86
C PHE A 110 -8.22 13.02 3.74
N TYR A 111 -9.36 13.34 3.14
CA TYR A 111 -10.67 13.38 3.80
C TYR A 111 -11.08 11.99 4.29
N ASN A 112 -11.03 10.98 3.43
CA ASN A 112 -11.37 9.60 3.80
C ASN A 112 -10.55 9.09 4.99
N ARG A 113 -9.29 9.53 5.12
CA ARG A 113 -8.41 9.13 6.24
C ARG A 113 -8.64 9.89 7.54
N ILE A 114 -9.12 11.12 7.51
CA ILE A 114 -9.49 11.84 8.75
C ILE A 114 -10.78 11.27 9.34
N TYR A 115 -11.72 10.91 8.49
CA TYR A 115 -13.05 10.45 8.91
C TYR A 115 -13.18 8.91 8.97
N ASP A 116 -12.07 8.19 8.77
CA ASP A 116 -12.01 6.72 8.70
C ASP A 116 -13.09 6.12 7.77
N LEU A 117 -13.42 6.85 6.70
CA LEU A 117 -14.42 6.43 5.73
C LEU A 117 -13.83 5.32 4.86
N ALA A 118 -14.60 4.26 4.66
CA ALA A 118 -14.25 3.23 3.70
C ALA A 118 -14.19 3.85 2.29
N GLU A 119 -13.26 3.41 1.44
CA GLU A 119 -13.15 3.86 0.03
C GLU A 119 -14.47 3.70 -0.76
N GLU A 120 -15.44 2.94 -0.24
CA GLU A 120 -16.74 2.65 -0.84
C GLU A 120 -17.89 3.58 -0.39
N GLU A 121 -17.66 4.56 0.50
CA GLU A 121 -18.71 5.49 0.97
C GLU A 121 -18.77 6.84 0.25
N ILE A 122 -18.12 7.01 -0.89
CA ILE A 122 -18.39 8.15 -1.78
C ILE A 122 -19.63 7.83 -2.62
N LYS A 123 -20.81 7.93 -2.01
CA LYS A 123 -22.01 8.29 -2.78
C LYS A 123 -21.94 9.80 -2.95
N ILE A 124 -21.61 10.24 -4.16
CA ILE A 124 -21.85 11.62 -4.59
C ILE A 124 -23.35 11.86 -4.41
N VAL A 125 -23.73 12.64 -3.39
CA VAL A 125 -25.07 13.22 -3.35
C VAL A 125 -25.02 14.37 -4.34
N GLU A 126 -25.52 14.13 -5.55
CA GLU A 126 -25.79 15.21 -6.51
C GLU A 126 -26.78 16.18 -5.85
N GLY A 127 -26.37 17.44 -5.72
CA GLY A 127 -27.18 18.55 -5.24
C GLY A 127 -26.93 19.78 -6.10
#